data_AF-A0A327TRZ1-F1
#
_entry.id   AF-A0A327TRZ1-F1
#
_cell.length_a   1.000
_cell.length_b   1.000
_cell.length_c   1.000
_cell.angle_alpha   90.00
_cell.angle_beta   90.00
_cell.angle_gamma   90.00
#
_symmetry.space_group_name_H-M   'P 1'
#
loop_
_entity.id
_entity.type
_entity.pdbx_description
1 polymer ?
#
loop_
_entity_poly.entity_id
_entity_poly.type
_entity_poly.pdbx_seq_one_letter_code
_entity_poly.pdbx_strand_id
1 'polypeptide(L)'
;MPTAETHRCTASRDYCIVIEYTRASPHRVPLLIAHKVSGRKGHAYWARWTYQKPGKQVTVGGWKKSTWTGENGRAPGVAVETLWGHSGRPGGPKLPKKTLVCTQFKGSNQKACYRLG
;
A
#
# COMPACT_ATOMS: atom_id res chain seq x y z
N MET A 1 -8.17 -20.69 -1.16
CA MET A 1 -7.40 -20.63 0.11
C MET A 1 -6.88 -19.20 0.27
N PRO A 2 -7.06 -18.54 1.42
CA PRO A 2 -7.00 -17.08 1.50
C PRO A 2 -5.58 -16.53 1.33
N THR A 3 -5.47 -15.44 0.58
CA THR A 3 -4.34 -14.49 0.56
C THR A 3 -4.11 -13.99 1.98
N ALA A 4 -2.85 -13.99 2.45
CA ALA A 4 -2.54 -13.33 3.71
C ALA A 4 -2.52 -11.82 3.46
N GLU A 5 -3.58 -11.13 3.86
CA GLU A 5 -3.74 -9.69 3.74
C GLU A 5 -3.44 -9.05 5.10
N THR A 6 -2.45 -8.16 5.14
CA THR A 6 -2.22 -7.34 6.32
C THR A 6 -2.75 -5.94 6.07
N HIS A 7 -3.62 -5.44 6.96
CA HIS A 7 -4.23 -4.12 6.86
C HIS A 7 -3.84 -3.26 8.07
N ARG A 8 -3.20 -2.11 7.84
CA ARG A 8 -2.82 -1.16 8.90
C ARG A 8 -3.19 0.26 8.51
N CYS A 9 -3.90 0.96 9.37
CA CYS A 9 -4.39 2.31 9.11
C CYS A 9 -3.58 3.38 9.83
N THR A 10 -3.67 4.61 9.32
CA THR A 10 -3.27 5.82 10.04
C THR A 10 -4.08 5.99 11.33
N ALA A 11 -3.60 6.85 12.25
CA ALA A 11 -4.32 7.19 13.47
C ALA A 11 -5.68 7.87 13.19
N SER A 12 -5.78 8.67 12.12
CA SER A 12 -7.04 9.26 11.66
C SER A 12 -7.98 8.26 10.98
N ARG A 13 -7.49 7.05 10.67
CA ARG A 13 -8.19 6.01 9.90
C ARG A 13 -8.63 6.45 8.49
N ASP A 14 -8.10 7.57 7.99
CA ASP A 14 -8.44 8.12 6.67
C ASP A 14 -7.86 7.29 5.51
N TYR A 15 -6.71 6.68 5.72
CA TYR A 15 -6.16 5.73 4.78
C TYR A 15 -5.25 4.72 5.47
N CYS A 16 -5.07 3.59 4.78
CA CYS A 16 -4.43 2.39 5.27
C CYS A 16 -3.45 1.83 4.24
N ILE A 17 -2.45 1.11 4.72
CA ILE A 17 -1.59 0.25 3.92
C ILE A 17 -2.14 -1.17 3.98
N VAL A 18 -2.29 -1.79 2.81
CA VAL A 18 -2.57 -3.22 2.67
C VAL A 18 -1.36 -3.90 2.01
N ILE A 19 -0.96 -5.03 2.57
CA ILE A 19 0.07 -5.90 2.03
C ILE A 19 -0.56 -7.25 1.73
N GLU A 20 -0.63 -7.61 0.44
CA GLU A 20 -1.11 -8.92 0.01
C GLU A 20 0.07 -9.78 -0.45
N TYR A 21 0.16 -11.02 0.05
CA TYR A 21 1.13 -12.01 -0.44
C TYR A 21 0.43 -13.03 -1.34
N THR A 22 0.81 -13.09 -2.62
CA THR A 22 0.32 -14.15 -3.51
C THR A 22 1.11 -15.45 -3.30
N ARG A 23 0.43 -16.59 -3.26
CA ARG A 23 1.07 -17.92 -3.19
C ARG A 23 1.84 -18.28 -4.47
N ALA A 24 1.54 -17.61 -5.58
CA ALA A 24 2.14 -17.87 -6.89
C ALA A 24 3.61 -17.43 -7.02
N SER A 25 4.13 -16.62 -6.08
CA SER A 25 5.54 -16.21 -6.11
C SER A 25 6.36 -17.06 -5.11
N PRO A 26 7.32 -17.88 -5.57
CA PRO A 26 8.25 -18.58 -4.67
C PRO A 26 9.09 -17.61 -3.83
N HIS A 27 9.12 -16.32 -4.20
CA HIS A 27 9.91 -15.28 -3.56
C HIS A 27 9.12 -14.39 -2.58
N ARG A 28 7.87 -14.72 -2.21
CA ARG A 28 7.02 -13.93 -1.29
C ARG A 28 7.02 -12.43 -1.58
N VAL A 29 6.89 -12.06 -2.85
CA VAL A 29 6.89 -10.66 -3.26
C VAL A 29 5.53 -10.05 -2.93
N PRO A 30 5.43 -9.01 -2.06
CA PRO A 30 4.16 -8.42 -1.69
C PRO A 30 3.60 -7.51 -2.78
N LEU A 31 2.27 -7.51 -2.92
CA LEU A 31 1.52 -6.40 -3.51
C LEU A 31 1.27 -5.37 -2.40
N LEU A 32 1.70 -4.14 -2.62
CA LEU A 32 1.51 -3.05 -1.68
C LEU A 32 0.39 -2.15 -2.17
N ILE A 33 -0.54 -1.82 -1.29
CA ILE A 33 -1.71 -1.03 -1.64
C ILE A 33 -1.88 0.10 -0.62
N ALA A 34 -2.08 1.32 -1.10
CA ALA A 34 -2.57 2.43 -0.29
C ALA A 34 -4.07 2.56 -0.53
N HIS A 35 -4.88 2.37 0.51
CA HIS A 35 -6.33 2.54 0.49
C HIS A 35 -6.71 3.82 1.19
N LYS A 36 -7.50 4.71 0.56
CA LYS A 36 -8.04 5.91 1.19
C LYS A 36 -9.56 5.86 1.19
N VAL A 37 -10.15 6.15 2.35
CA VAL A 37 -11.60 6.13 2.56
C VAL A 37 -12.24 7.46 2.17
N SER A 38 -11.62 8.61 2.46
CA SER A 38 -12.20 9.93 2.11
C SER A 38 -11.83 10.40 0.70
N GLY A 39 -12.31 9.68 -0.30
CA GLY A 39 -12.18 10.05 -1.71
C GLY A 39 -13.39 10.84 -2.24
N ARG A 40 -13.15 11.75 -3.17
CA ARG A 40 -14.19 12.43 -3.97
C ARG A 40 -14.06 12.01 -5.44
N LYS A 41 -15.17 11.59 -6.04
CA LYS A 41 -15.22 11.25 -7.47
C LYS A 41 -14.78 12.47 -8.30
N GLY A 42 -13.96 12.25 -9.33
CA GLY A 42 -13.43 13.30 -10.20
C GLY A 42 -12.20 14.04 -9.66
N HIS A 43 -11.80 13.84 -8.40
CA HIS A 43 -10.57 14.41 -7.87
C HIS A 43 -9.34 13.50 -8.14
N ALA A 44 -8.22 14.11 -8.53
CA ALA A 44 -6.98 13.39 -8.78
C ALA A 44 -6.20 13.16 -7.48
N TYR A 45 -6.23 11.93 -6.99
CA TYR A 45 -5.42 11.52 -5.85
C TYR A 45 -4.07 10.96 -6.29
N TRP A 46 -3.07 11.16 -5.43
CA TRP A 46 -1.72 10.64 -5.62
C TRP A 46 -1.25 10.05 -4.31
N ALA A 47 -0.61 8.89 -4.39
CA ALA A 47 0.03 8.27 -3.24
C ALA A 47 1.49 7.95 -3.57
N ARG A 48 2.32 7.89 -2.55
CA ARG A 48 3.68 7.34 -2.62
C ARG A 48 3.86 6.33 -1.51
N TRP A 49 4.88 5.51 -1.67
CA TRP A 49 5.32 4.60 -0.63
C TRP A 49 6.76 4.92 -0.23
N THR A 50 7.12 4.57 1.00
CA THR A 50 8.49 4.65 1.50
C THR A 50 8.84 3.33 2.15
N TYR A 51 10.09 2.90 2.07
CA TYR A 51 10.54 1.71 2.76
C TYR A 51 11.87 1.93 3.47
N GLN A 52 12.05 1.29 4.62
CA GLN A 52 13.28 1.32 5.39
C GLN A 52 13.71 -0.11 5.69
N LYS A 53 14.83 -0.51 5.09
CA LYS A 53 15.47 -1.79 5.41
C LYS A 53 16.15 -1.70 6.78
N PRO A 54 16.29 -2.82 7.52
CA PRO A 54 17.02 -2.82 8.79
C PRO A 54 18.43 -2.24 8.63
N GLY A 55 18.79 -1.28 9.50
CA GLY A 55 20.11 -0.63 9.48
C GLY A 55 20.39 0.26 8.26
N LYS A 56 19.38 0.59 7.45
CA LYS A 56 19.52 1.46 6.27
C LYS A 56 18.64 2.70 6.39
N GLN A 57 18.98 3.70 5.58
CA GLN A 57 18.18 4.91 5.42
C GLN A 57 16.83 4.59 4.74
N VAL A 58 15.88 5.51 4.91
CA VAL A 58 14.57 5.43 4.28
C VAL A 58 14.70 5.72 2.79
N THR A 59 14.18 4.82 1.96
CA THR A 59 14.00 5.06 0.53
C THR A 59 12.58 5.57 0.28
N VAL A 60 12.46 6.61 -0.54
CA VAL A 60 11.18 7.23 -0.90
C VAL A 60 10.86 6.92 -2.36
N GLY A 61 9.68 6.34 -2.59
CA GLY A 61 9.14 6.16 -3.93
C GLY A 61 8.52 7.45 -4.47
N GLY A 62 8.48 7.56 -5.80
CA GLY A 62 7.80 8.67 -6.47
C GLY A 62 6.29 8.67 -6.22
N TRP A 63 5.67 9.83 -6.46
CA TRP A 63 4.21 9.95 -6.46
C TRP A 63 3.62 9.18 -7.64
N LYS A 64 2.59 8.37 -7.35
CA LYS A 64 1.82 7.62 -8.33
C LYS A 64 0.36 8.04 -8.25
N LYS A 65 -0.27 8.24 -9.41
CA LYS A 65 -1.69 8.57 -9.50
C LYS A 65 -2.51 7.39 -8.97
N SER A 66 -3.48 7.71 -8.14
CA SER A 66 -4.40 6.74 -7.54
C SER A 66 -5.60 6.48 -8.45
N THR A 67 -6.18 5.30 -8.31
CA THR A 67 -7.40 4.89 -9.02
C THR A 67 -8.60 5.14 -8.12
N TRP A 68 -9.66 5.72 -8.69
CA TRP A 68 -10.96 5.82 -8.04
C TRP A 68 -11.66 4.46 -8.12
N THR A 69 -12.09 3.93 -6.98
CA THR A 69 -12.75 2.61 -6.87
C THR A 69 -14.22 2.69 -6.48
N GLY A 70 -14.73 3.88 -6.11
CA GLY A 70 -16.09 4.00 -5.56
C GLY A 70 -16.22 3.28 -4.23
N GLU A 71 -17.39 2.75 -3.88
CA GLU A 71 -17.58 1.97 -2.65
C GLU A 71 -17.21 0.47 -2.79
N ASN A 72 -16.83 0.06 -4.01
CA ASN A 72 -16.48 -1.32 -4.38
C ASN A 72 -14.97 -1.53 -4.56
N GLY A 73 -14.15 -0.79 -3.80
CA GLY A 73 -12.71 -1.05 -3.76
C GLY A 73 -12.38 -2.43 -3.19
N ARG A 74 -11.08 -2.77 -3.14
CA ARG A 74 -10.58 -4.02 -2.55
C ARG A 74 -10.91 -4.19 -1.06
N ALA A 75 -11.38 -3.13 -0.40
CA ALA A 75 -11.93 -3.21 0.95
C ALA A 75 -13.17 -2.31 1.07
N PRO A 76 -14.13 -2.66 1.96
CA PRO A 76 -15.33 -1.87 2.20
C PRO A 76 -15.00 -0.41 2.56
N GLY A 77 -15.68 0.54 1.93
CA GLY A 77 -15.51 1.97 2.19
C GLY A 77 -14.23 2.60 1.61
N VAL A 78 -13.47 1.86 0.79
CA VAL A 78 -12.29 2.41 0.10
C VAL A 78 -12.69 3.09 -1.20
N ALA A 79 -12.66 4.42 -1.18
CA ALA A 79 -12.97 5.27 -2.33
C ALA A 79 -11.83 5.34 -3.37
N VAL A 80 -10.59 5.20 -2.91
CA VAL A 80 -9.39 5.41 -3.72
C VAL A 80 -8.30 4.42 -3.34
N GLU A 81 -7.63 3.84 -4.34
CA GLU A 81 -6.49 2.95 -4.11
C GLU A 81 -5.27 3.29 -4.96
N THR A 82 -4.08 2.89 -4.50
CA THR A 82 -2.85 2.92 -5.30
C THR A 82 -2.05 1.67 -5.05
N LEU A 83 -1.73 0.95 -6.12
CA LEU A 83 -1.06 -0.34 -6.05
C LEU A 83 0.39 -0.22 -6.51
N TRP A 84 1.32 -0.86 -5.80
CA TRP A 84 2.70 -1.11 -6.22
C TRP A 84 2.99 -2.60 -6.20
N GLY A 85 3.40 -3.12 -7.35
CA GLY A 85 3.47 -4.56 -7.62
C GLY A 85 2.30 -5.02 -8.49
N HIS A 86 2.31 -6.30 -8.85
CA HIS A 86 1.27 -6.91 -9.68
C HIS A 86 0.89 -8.27 -9.09
N SER A 87 -0.40 -8.49 -8.86
CA SER A 87 -0.93 -9.79 -8.44
C SER A 87 -0.67 -10.84 -9.52
N GLY A 88 -0.04 -11.96 -9.18
CA GLY A 88 0.19 -13.07 -10.12
C GLY A 88 1.37 -12.91 -11.08
N ARG A 89 2.17 -11.84 -10.99
CA ARG A 89 3.49 -11.74 -11.63
C ARG A 89 4.57 -11.53 -10.56
N PRO A 90 5.83 -11.93 -10.79
CA PRO A 90 6.96 -11.73 -9.85
C PRO A 90 7.40 -10.25 -9.67
N GLY A 91 6.47 -9.30 -9.70
CA GLY A 91 6.74 -7.87 -10.00
C GLY A 91 6.47 -6.86 -8.88
N GLY A 92 6.30 -7.26 -7.62
CA GLY A 92 6.40 -6.33 -6.49
C GLY A 92 7.85 -6.07 -6.07
N PRO A 93 8.12 -5.07 -5.22
CA PRO A 93 9.46 -4.82 -4.71
C PRO A 93 9.90 -5.98 -3.80
N LYS A 94 11.07 -6.55 -4.08
CA LYS A 94 11.72 -7.52 -3.19
C LYS A 94 12.21 -6.80 -1.93
N LEU A 95 11.44 -6.89 -0.86
CA LEU A 95 11.74 -6.27 0.43
C LEU A 95 12.08 -7.36 1.46
N PRO A 96 13.23 -7.25 2.16
CA PRO A 96 13.58 -8.22 3.19
C PRO A 96 12.61 -8.14 4.38
N LYS A 97 12.58 -9.20 5.19
CA LYS A 97 11.87 -9.21 6.47
C LYS A 97 12.29 -8.03 7.35
N LYS A 98 11.42 -7.62 8.25
CA LYS A 98 11.60 -6.46 9.16
C LYS A 98 11.74 -5.11 8.45
N THR A 99 11.59 -5.05 7.13
CA THR A 99 11.48 -3.77 6.41
C THR A 99 10.23 -3.03 6.91
N LEU A 100 10.38 -1.77 7.28
CA LEU A 100 9.25 -0.89 7.54
C LEU A 100 8.79 -0.30 6.22
N VAL A 101 7.53 -0.51 5.86
CA VAL A 101 6.94 0.06 4.66
C VAL A 101 5.80 0.98 5.04
N CYS A 102 5.73 2.15 4.40
CA CYS A 102 4.66 3.09 4.63
C CYS A 102 4.06 3.58 3.33
N THR A 103 2.79 3.96 3.35
CA THR A 103 2.12 4.70 2.27
C THR A 103 1.68 6.07 2.76
N GLN A 104 1.64 7.03 1.84
CA GLN A 104 1.27 8.40 2.09
C GLN A 104 0.49 8.94 0.90
N PHE A 105 -0.66 9.56 1.14
CA PHE A 105 -1.37 10.34 0.12
C PHE A 105 -0.85 11.79 0.09
N LYS A 106 -0.79 12.36 -1.11
CA LYS A 106 -0.33 13.73 -1.33
C LYS A 106 -1.26 14.70 -0.59
N GLY A 107 -0.66 15.66 0.12
CA GLY A 107 -1.39 16.60 0.99
C GLY A 107 -1.67 16.09 2.41
N SER A 108 -1.34 14.83 2.75
CA SER A 108 -1.42 14.32 4.12
C SER A 108 -0.05 14.30 4.79
N ASN A 109 0.02 14.72 6.06
CA ASN A 109 1.22 14.61 6.88
C ASN A 109 1.34 13.25 7.60
N GLN A 110 0.28 12.43 7.56
CA GLN A 110 0.28 11.11 8.19
C GLN A 110 0.87 10.06 7.23
N LYS A 111 1.19 8.88 7.75
CA LYS A 111 1.60 7.71 6.96
C LYS A 111 0.97 6.47 7.56
N ALA A 112 0.48 5.56 6.72
CA ALA A 112 0.09 4.23 7.17
C ALA A 112 1.30 3.32 7.02
N CYS A 113 1.77 2.70 8.11
CA CYS A 113 3.01 1.93 8.11
C CYS A 113 2.78 0.49 8.59
N TYR A 114 3.57 -0.42 8.03
CA TYR A 114 3.61 -1.83 8.40
C TYR A 114 5.05 -2.37 8.35
N ARG A 115 5.44 -3.15 9.35
CA ARG A 115 6.73 -3.84 9.38
C ARG A 115 6.53 -5.27 8.89
N LEU A 116 7.27 -5.65 7.85
CA LEU A 116 7.18 -7.00 7.27
C LEU A 116 7.67 -8.06 8.27
N GLY A 117 6.97 -9.21 8.33
CA GLY A 117 7.34 -10.39 9.14
C GLY A 117 8.32 -11.34 8.45
#